data_AF-A0A2D3WAD0-F1
#
_entry.id   AF-A0A2D3WAD0-F1
#
_cell.length_a   1.000
_cell.length_b   1.000
_cell.length_c   1.000
_cell.angle_alpha   90.00
_cell.angle_beta   90.00
_cell.angle_gamma   90.00
#
_symmetry.space_group_name_H-M   'P 1'
#
loop_
_entity.id
_entity.type
_entity.pdbx_description
1 polymer ?
#
loop_
_entity_poly.entity_id
_entity_poly.type
_entity_poly.pdbx_seq_one_letter_code
_entity_poly.pdbx_strand_id
1 'polypeptide(L)'
;MPLHVHDSWQEIIEYAYKGLNPKYRAFLEENESYFPKYNQFLNAFKTLPLEQTKYILFGQDPYPREKSAIGYAFIDGAVSSLFSKDGFSKEVNRATSLRNFLKMLLVANGTLTCKDVSQSAIAKIEKKDYINSIYELKDNFEKNGILLLNTALVFSTKEESK
;
A
#
# COMPACT_ATOMS: atom_id res chain seq x y z
N MET A 1 -8.04 -14.43 17.64
CA MET A 1 -8.47 -14.70 16.24
C MET A 1 -7.26 -15.20 15.42
N PRO A 2 -7.41 -15.97 14.33
CA PRO A 2 -6.27 -16.44 13.55
C PRO A 2 -5.57 -15.29 12.81
N LEU A 3 -4.23 -15.29 12.81
CA LEU A 3 -3.41 -14.35 12.02
C LEU A 3 -3.28 -14.91 10.61
N HIS A 4 -3.86 -14.23 9.62
CA HIS A 4 -3.85 -14.69 8.23
C HIS A 4 -2.68 -14.07 7.47
N VAL A 5 -1.57 -14.80 7.41
CA VAL A 5 -0.34 -14.47 6.66
C VAL A 5 0.13 -15.67 5.86
N HIS A 6 1.10 -15.49 4.96
CA HIS A 6 1.76 -16.61 4.28
C HIS A 6 2.51 -17.49 5.29
N ASP A 7 2.52 -18.81 5.09
CA ASP A 7 3.07 -19.78 6.05
C ASP A 7 4.52 -19.48 6.46
N SER A 8 5.34 -19.02 5.50
CA SER A 8 6.73 -18.62 5.74
C SER A 8 6.89 -17.48 6.76
N TRP A 9 5.84 -16.69 6.99
CA TRP A 9 5.81 -15.58 7.94
C TRP A 9 5.19 -15.96 9.29
N GLN A 10 4.50 -17.09 9.38
CA GLN A 10 3.65 -17.43 10.52
C GLN A 10 4.41 -17.35 11.85
N GLU A 11 5.60 -17.95 11.93
CA GLU A 11 6.41 -17.95 13.15
C GLU A 11 6.83 -16.54 13.58
N ILE A 12 7.34 -15.73 12.65
CA ILE A 12 7.79 -14.36 12.90
C ILE A 12 6.61 -13.48 13.35
N ILE A 13 5.48 -13.59 12.65
CA ILE A 13 4.30 -12.78 12.92
C ILE A 13 3.63 -13.18 14.23
N GLU A 14 3.55 -14.48 14.54
CA GLU A 14 3.08 -14.93 15.84
C GLU A 14 3.96 -14.45 16.98
N TYR A 15 5.29 -14.54 16.82
CA TYR A 15 6.23 -14.04 17.82
C TYR A 15 6.04 -12.54 18.06
N ALA A 16 5.99 -11.74 16.99
CA ALA A 16 5.78 -10.30 17.07
C ALA A 16 4.42 -9.95 17.71
N TYR A 17 3.35 -10.66 17.33
CA TYR A 17 2.01 -10.45 17.89
C TYR A 17 1.93 -10.80 19.38
N LYS A 18 2.57 -11.90 19.80
CA LYS A 18 2.71 -12.30 21.22
C LYS A 18 3.51 -11.26 22.02
N GLY A 19 4.42 -10.54 21.38
CA GLY A 19 5.18 -9.44 21.97
C GLY A 19 4.37 -8.16 22.24
N LEU A 20 3.18 -7.99 21.64
CA LEU A 20 2.32 -6.84 21.91
C LEU A 20 1.79 -6.84 23.35
N ASN A 21 1.39 -5.66 23.85
CA ASN A 21 0.69 -5.58 25.13
C ASN A 21 -0.62 -6.41 25.10
N PRO A 22 -0.94 -7.22 26.13
CA PRO A 22 -2.18 -8.01 26.14
C PRO A 22 -3.45 -7.19 25.95
N LYS A 23 -3.53 -5.98 26.52
CA LYS A 23 -4.67 -5.07 26.32
C LYS A 23 -4.77 -4.58 24.89
N TYR A 24 -3.62 -4.33 24.24
CA TYR A 24 -3.59 -3.92 22.84
C TYR A 24 -3.99 -5.06 21.91
N ARG A 25 -3.61 -6.30 22.21
CA ARG A 25 -4.12 -7.47 21.48
C ARG A 25 -5.62 -7.61 21.62
N ALA A 26 -6.17 -7.48 22.83
CA ALA A 26 -7.61 -7.52 23.04
C ALA A 26 -8.33 -6.45 22.20
N PHE A 27 -7.82 -5.21 22.21
CA PHE A 27 -8.30 -4.14 21.34
C PHE A 27 -8.27 -4.51 19.84
N LEU A 28 -7.19 -5.13 19.35
CA LEU A 28 -7.14 -5.60 17.97
C LEU A 28 -8.20 -6.69 17.72
N GLU A 29 -8.34 -7.66 18.61
CA GLU A 29 -9.27 -8.80 18.46
C GLU A 29 -10.76 -8.40 18.57
N GLU A 30 -11.07 -7.33 19.29
CA GLU A 30 -12.40 -6.70 19.28
C GLU A 30 -12.76 -6.20 17.87
N ASN A 31 -11.76 -5.79 17.07
CA ASN A 31 -11.92 -5.38 15.67
C ASN A 31 -12.88 -4.18 15.50
N GLU A 32 -12.98 -3.35 16.53
CA GLU A 32 -13.82 -2.16 16.59
C GLU A 32 -12.97 -0.89 16.50
N SER A 33 -13.55 0.18 15.96
CA SER A 33 -12.99 1.54 16.07
C SER A 33 -11.58 1.79 15.49
N TYR A 34 -11.06 0.86 14.68
CA TYR A 34 -9.85 1.07 13.86
C TYR A 34 -10.03 0.55 12.43
N PHE A 35 -9.14 0.98 11.53
CA PHE A 35 -8.95 0.44 10.19
C PHE A 35 -7.45 0.36 9.81
N PRO A 36 -7.04 -0.52 8.88
CA PRO A 36 -7.82 -1.62 8.29
C PRO A 36 -8.28 -2.62 9.37
N LYS A 37 -9.31 -3.43 9.08
CA LYS A 37 -9.86 -4.41 10.03
C LYS A 37 -8.88 -5.54 10.35
N TYR A 38 -9.17 -6.33 11.39
CA TYR A 38 -8.33 -7.43 11.88
C TYR A 38 -7.92 -8.42 10.78
N ASN A 39 -8.82 -8.71 9.85
CA ASN A 39 -8.52 -9.62 8.73
C ASN A 39 -7.63 -8.96 7.65
N GLN A 40 -7.29 -7.68 7.76
CA GLN A 40 -6.59 -6.89 6.75
C GLN A 40 -5.32 -6.19 7.26
N PHE A 41 -5.14 -5.92 8.55
CA PHE A 41 -3.97 -5.17 9.05
C PHE A 41 -2.61 -5.85 8.80
N LEU A 42 -2.61 -7.17 8.55
CA LEU A 42 -1.43 -7.95 8.18
C LEU A 42 -1.36 -8.27 6.67
N ASN A 43 -2.13 -7.58 5.83
CA ASN A 43 -2.20 -7.85 4.40
C ASN A 43 -0.83 -7.84 3.71
N ALA A 44 0.10 -6.99 4.13
CA ALA A 44 1.47 -6.95 3.61
C ALA A 44 2.21 -8.31 3.65
N PHE A 45 1.82 -9.21 4.56
CA PHE A 45 2.46 -10.53 4.76
C PHE A 45 1.67 -11.69 4.14
N LYS A 46 0.58 -11.42 3.42
CA LYS A 46 -0.32 -12.48 2.93
C LYS A 46 0.18 -13.21 1.69
N THR A 47 0.81 -12.49 0.78
CA THR A 47 1.11 -12.98 -0.57
C THR A 47 2.60 -13.12 -0.82
N LEU A 48 3.42 -12.15 -0.40
CA LEU A 48 4.87 -12.17 -0.56
C LEU A 48 5.52 -13.11 0.48
N PRO A 49 6.16 -14.23 0.07
CA PRO A 49 6.85 -15.12 0.99
C PRO A 49 8.11 -14.48 1.59
N LEU A 50 8.50 -14.96 2.77
CA LEU A 50 9.66 -14.47 3.52
C LEU A 50 10.95 -14.59 2.69
N GLU A 51 11.15 -15.75 2.08
CA GLU A 51 12.33 -16.10 1.27
C GLU A 51 12.41 -15.33 -0.06
N GLN A 52 11.29 -14.75 -0.52
CA GLN A 52 11.25 -13.91 -1.72
C GLN A 52 11.32 -12.41 -1.40
N THR A 53 11.30 -12.05 -0.11
CA THR A 53 11.36 -10.67 0.33
C THR A 53 12.78 -10.13 0.20
N LYS A 54 12.94 -9.07 -0.59
CA LYS A 54 14.22 -8.41 -0.92
C LYS A 54 14.33 -7.02 -0.33
N TYR A 55 13.21 -6.32 -0.22
CA TYR A 55 13.14 -4.94 0.22
C TYR A 55 11.94 -4.75 1.15
N ILE A 56 12.05 -3.76 2.04
CA ILE A 56 10.93 -3.27 2.85
C ILE A 56 10.73 -1.80 2.52
N LEU A 57 9.56 -1.45 2.01
CA LEU A 57 9.14 -0.08 1.78
C LEU A 57 8.27 0.34 2.97
N PHE A 58 8.80 1.25 3.78
CA PHE A 58 8.13 1.72 4.99
C PHE A 58 7.12 2.84 4.71
N GLY A 59 5.93 2.71 5.29
CA GLY A 59 5.00 3.81 5.52
C GLY A 59 4.88 4.11 7.02
N GLN A 60 4.26 5.24 7.38
CA GLN A 60 4.06 5.62 8.77
C GLN A 60 2.89 4.82 9.37
N ASP A 61 1.68 5.19 9.01
CA ASP A 61 0.42 4.65 9.48
C ASP A 61 -0.54 4.44 8.28
N PRO A 62 -1.62 3.65 8.45
CA PRO A 62 -2.64 3.54 7.42
C PRO A 62 -3.26 4.90 7.10
N TYR A 63 -3.65 5.11 5.85
CA TYR A 63 -4.35 6.34 5.45
C TYR A 63 -5.55 6.61 6.37
N PRO A 64 -5.82 7.87 6.78
CA PRO A 64 -6.88 8.22 7.75
C PRO A 64 -8.29 8.17 7.15
N ARG A 65 -8.51 7.28 6.18
CA ARG A 65 -9.77 7.03 5.47
C ARG A 65 -9.93 5.52 5.33
N GLU A 66 -11.05 5.00 5.79
CA GLU A 66 -11.32 3.56 5.77
C GLU A 66 -11.19 2.94 4.36
N LYS A 67 -11.71 3.62 3.33
CA LYS A 67 -11.59 3.16 1.93
C LYS A 67 -10.15 3.10 1.40
N SER A 68 -9.24 3.86 2.00
CA SER A 68 -7.84 3.95 1.58
C SER A 68 -6.95 2.96 2.34
N ALA A 69 -7.26 2.70 3.60
CA ALA A 69 -6.49 1.84 4.48
C ALA A 69 -6.80 0.36 4.24
N ILE A 70 -6.02 -0.29 3.37
CA ILE A 70 -6.22 -1.69 2.98
C ILE A 70 -5.09 -2.62 3.45
N GLY A 71 -4.29 -2.19 4.43
CA GLY A 71 -3.25 -3.02 5.06
C GLY A 71 -1.95 -3.16 4.27
N TYR A 72 -1.68 -2.23 3.35
CA TYR A 72 -0.41 -2.09 2.64
C TYR A 72 0.09 -0.66 2.79
N ALA A 73 1.39 -0.48 3.07
CA ALA A 73 2.01 0.84 2.98
C ALA A 73 1.92 1.36 1.55
N PHE A 74 1.82 2.68 1.39
CA PHE A 74 1.87 3.39 0.09
C PHE A 74 0.71 3.15 -0.90
N ILE A 75 -0.06 2.07 -0.74
CA ILE A 75 -1.16 1.68 -1.62
C ILE A 75 -2.47 2.29 -1.11
N ASP A 76 -2.96 3.34 -1.78
CA ASP A 76 -4.26 3.95 -1.47
C ASP A 76 -5.41 3.15 -2.11
N GLY A 77 -6.13 2.38 -1.30
CA GLY A 77 -7.24 1.53 -1.75
C GLY A 77 -8.42 2.28 -2.40
N ALA A 78 -8.49 3.62 -2.27
CA ALA A 78 -9.52 4.42 -2.92
C ALA A 78 -9.20 4.71 -4.41
N VAL A 79 -7.98 4.39 -4.88
CA VAL A 79 -7.55 4.58 -6.27
C VAL A 79 -7.96 3.35 -7.09
N SER A 80 -9.00 3.45 -7.91
CA SER A 80 -9.44 2.34 -8.76
C SER A 80 -8.64 2.24 -10.06
N SER A 81 -8.57 3.34 -10.82
CA SER A 81 -7.84 3.45 -12.09
C SER A 81 -6.62 4.35 -11.94
N LEU A 82 -5.50 4.00 -12.56
CA LEU A 82 -4.29 4.83 -12.59
C LEU A 82 -4.38 5.91 -13.66
N PHE A 83 -4.95 5.57 -14.81
CA PHE A 83 -5.07 6.47 -15.96
C PHE A 83 -6.51 6.92 -16.21
N SER A 84 -6.61 8.01 -16.96
CA SER A 84 -7.83 8.53 -17.59
C SER A 84 -7.50 8.96 -19.03
N LYS A 85 -8.52 9.38 -19.79
CA LYS A 85 -8.31 9.95 -21.13
C LYS A 85 -7.40 11.19 -21.12
N ASP A 86 -7.38 11.93 -20.00
CA ASP A 86 -6.66 13.19 -19.87
C ASP A 86 -5.33 13.04 -19.11
N GLY A 87 -4.83 11.81 -18.92
CA GLY A 87 -3.57 11.51 -18.25
C GLY A 87 -3.75 10.54 -17.07
N PHE A 88 -3.33 10.92 -15.87
CA PHE A 88 -3.66 10.17 -14.64
C PHE A 88 -5.10 10.41 -14.20
N SER A 89 -5.66 9.48 -13.44
CA SER A 89 -6.99 9.62 -12.84
C SER A 89 -7.07 10.76 -11.81
N LYS A 90 -8.29 11.11 -11.42
CA LYS A 90 -8.54 12.14 -10.40
C LYS A 90 -8.02 11.69 -9.03
N GLU A 91 -8.18 10.41 -8.73
CA GLU A 91 -7.77 9.75 -7.49
C GLU A 91 -6.25 9.75 -7.37
N VAL A 92 -5.54 9.37 -8.44
CA VAL A 92 -4.07 9.48 -8.50
C VAL A 92 -3.64 10.93 -8.28
N ASN A 93 -4.27 11.89 -8.96
CA ASN A 93 -3.88 13.30 -8.85
C ASN A 93 -4.06 13.88 -7.44
N ARG A 94 -5.05 13.39 -6.68
CA ARG A 94 -5.28 13.73 -5.27
C ARG A 94 -4.26 13.10 -4.33
N ALA A 95 -3.77 11.90 -4.67
CA ALA A 95 -2.73 11.21 -3.91
C ALA A 95 -1.33 11.70 -4.31
N THR A 96 -0.90 12.85 -3.77
CA THR A 96 0.37 13.53 -4.14
C THR A 96 1.59 12.60 -4.22
N SER A 97 1.79 11.73 -3.22
CA SER A 97 2.92 10.80 -3.20
C SER A 97 2.85 9.77 -4.32
N LEU A 98 1.69 9.13 -4.50
CA LEU A 98 1.45 8.18 -5.60
C LEU A 98 1.63 8.85 -6.96
N ARG A 99 1.03 10.03 -7.17
CA ARG A 99 1.17 10.81 -8.41
C ARG A 99 2.63 11.03 -8.76
N ASN A 100 3.43 11.51 -7.81
CA ASN A 100 4.83 11.83 -8.06
C ASN A 100 5.67 10.57 -8.27
N PHE A 101 5.35 9.48 -7.58
CA PHE A 101 5.99 8.18 -7.79
C PHE A 101 5.71 7.61 -9.18
N LEU A 102 4.46 7.64 -9.64
CA LEU A 102 4.10 7.20 -11.00
C LEU A 102 4.77 8.07 -12.07
N LYS A 103 4.86 9.39 -11.87
CA LYS A 103 5.64 10.27 -12.75
C LYS A 103 7.12 9.87 -12.78
N MET A 104 7.70 9.59 -11.61
CA MET A 104 9.08 9.13 -11.52
C MET A 104 9.28 7.82 -12.29
N LEU A 105 8.37 6.84 -12.18
CA LEU A 105 8.46 5.59 -12.95
C LEU A 105 8.40 5.81 -14.46
N LEU A 106 7.53 6.71 -14.94
CA LEU A 106 7.45 7.08 -16.36
C LEU A 106 8.71 7.80 -16.85
N VAL A 107 9.41 8.51 -15.98
CA VAL A 107 10.71 9.10 -16.32
C VAL A 107 11.81 8.05 -16.30
N ALA A 108 11.84 7.20 -15.28
CA ALA A 108 12.86 6.17 -15.09
C ALA A 108 12.86 5.12 -16.21
N ASN A 109 11.68 4.79 -16.76
CA ASN A 109 11.56 3.88 -17.89
C ASN A 109 11.73 4.57 -19.27
N GLY A 110 12.04 5.87 -19.30
CA GLY A 110 12.29 6.64 -20.53
C GLY A 110 11.05 7.06 -21.31
N THR A 111 9.84 6.82 -20.80
CA THR A 111 8.58 7.19 -21.49
C THR A 111 8.34 8.68 -21.45
N LEU A 112 8.68 9.32 -20.34
CA LEU A 112 8.69 10.77 -20.15
C LEU A 112 10.11 11.24 -19.85
N THR A 113 10.32 12.54 -19.96
CA THR A 113 11.56 13.18 -19.54
C THR A 113 11.30 14.06 -18.33
N CYS A 114 12.35 14.36 -17.55
CA CYS A 114 12.25 15.31 -16.45
C CYS A 114 11.75 16.71 -16.88
N LYS A 115 11.79 17.03 -18.19
CA LYS A 115 11.35 18.32 -18.73
C LYS A 115 9.84 18.42 -18.86
N ASP A 116 9.13 17.31 -19.08
CA ASP A 116 7.68 17.31 -19.23
C ASP A 116 7.05 16.05 -18.63
N VAL A 117 6.44 16.24 -17.46
CA VAL A 117 5.62 15.26 -16.74
C VAL A 117 4.20 15.78 -16.52
N SER A 118 3.70 16.59 -17.47
CA SER A 118 2.36 17.16 -17.45
C SER A 118 1.26 16.12 -17.72
N GLN A 119 0.02 16.43 -17.34
CA GLN A 119 -1.14 15.59 -17.68
C GLN A 119 -1.29 15.41 -19.20
N SER A 120 -1.03 16.47 -19.97
CA SER A 120 -1.06 16.43 -21.44
C SER A 120 0.01 15.50 -22.03
N ALA A 121 1.21 15.43 -21.43
CA ALA A 121 2.21 14.46 -21.85
C ALA A 121 1.77 13.02 -21.51
N ILE A 122 1.26 12.80 -20.29
CA ILE A 122 0.77 11.48 -19.84
C ILE A 122 -0.41 11.00 -20.69
N ALA A 123 -1.30 11.90 -21.10
CA ALA A 123 -2.44 11.57 -21.97
C ALA A 123 -2.00 10.95 -23.30
N LYS A 124 -0.87 11.42 -23.87
CA LYS A 124 -0.33 10.97 -25.16
C LYS A 124 0.40 9.63 -25.12
N ILE A 125 0.71 9.11 -23.94
CA ILE A 125 1.39 7.81 -23.79
C ILE A 125 0.47 6.68 -24.30
N GLU A 126 1.03 5.72 -25.03
CA GLU A 126 0.36 4.46 -25.34
C GLU A 126 0.39 3.53 -24.12
N LYS A 127 -0.80 3.22 -23.57
CA LYS A 127 -0.95 2.60 -22.25
C LYS A 127 -1.28 1.10 -22.31
N LYS A 128 -1.24 0.50 -23.51
CA LYS A 128 -1.68 -0.88 -23.73
C LYS A 128 -0.95 -1.89 -22.83
N ASP A 129 0.33 -1.67 -22.62
CA ASP A 129 1.20 -2.57 -21.85
C ASP A 129 1.41 -2.12 -20.40
N TYR A 130 0.66 -1.12 -19.94
CA TYR A 130 0.76 -0.59 -18.58
C TYR A 130 -0.33 -1.16 -17.68
N ILE A 131 0.02 -1.30 -16.40
CA ILE A 131 -0.95 -1.54 -15.34
C ILE A 131 -1.99 -0.41 -15.30
N ASN A 132 -3.22 -0.76 -14.91
CA ASN A 132 -4.30 0.22 -14.88
C ASN A 132 -4.95 0.37 -13.50
N SER A 133 -4.60 -0.44 -12.51
CA SER A 133 -5.15 -0.36 -11.15
C SER A 133 -4.08 -0.26 -10.07
N ILE A 134 -4.48 0.24 -8.89
CA ILE A 134 -3.59 0.27 -7.72
C ILE A 134 -3.22 -1.15 -7.23
N TYR A 135 -4.10 -2.12 -7.46
CA TYR A 135 -3.88 -3.51 -7.09
C TYR A 135 -2.81 -4.16 -7.97
N GLU A 136 -2.81 -3.89 -9.28
CA GLU A 136 -1.73 -4.35 -10.16
C GLU A 136 -0.38 -3.70 -9.81
N LEU A 137 -0.37 -2.43 -9.36
CA LEU A 137 0.85 -1.81 -8.84
C LEU A 137 1.35 -2.53 -7.58
N LYS A 138 0.46 -2.81 -6.63
CA LYS A 138 0.74 -3.57 -5.42
C LYS A 138 1.27 -4.97 -5.75
N ASP A 139 0.63 -5.69 -6.67
CA ASP A 139 1.04 -7.04 -7.05
C ASP A 139 2.42 -7.02 -7.75
N ASN A 140 2.72 -5.97 -8.53
CA ASN A 140 4.05 -5.77 -9.10
C ASN A 140 5.11 -5.47 -8.03
N PHE A 141 4.80 -4.71 -6.97
CA PHE A 141 5.73 -4.53 -5.85
C PHE A 141 6.07 -5.88 -5.20
N GLU A 142 5.05 -6.68 -4.88
CA GLU A 142 5.23 -7.99 -4.26
C GLU A 142 5.99 -8.95 -5.17
N LYS A 143 5.65 -9.00 -6.47
CA LYS A 143 6.39 -9.80 -7.46
C LYS A 143 7.88 -9.44 -7.54
N ASN A 144 8.24 -8.20 -7.22
CA ASN A 144 9.62 -7.73 -7.16
C ASN A 144 10.26 -7.87 -5.76
N GLY A 145 9.60 -8.54 -4.82
CA GLY A 145 10.10 -8.82 -3.48
C GLY A 145 10.02 -7.62 -2.54
N ILE A 146 9.10 -6.68 -2.75
CA ILE A 146 8.96 -5.46 -1.95
C ILE A 146 7.82 -5.65 -0.95
N LEU A 147 8.17 -5.75 0.34
CA LEU A 147 7.23 -5.77 1.45
C LEU A 147 6.75 -4.34 1.75
N LEU A 148 5.43 -4.11 1.69
CA LEU A 148 4.81 -2.79 1.88
C LEU A 148 4.33 -2.62 3.33
N LEU A 149 5.25 -2.25 4.23
CA LEU A 149 5.03 -2.30 5.69
C LEU A 149 4.83 -0.92 6.32
N ASN A 150 3.69 -0.68 6.98
CA ASN A 150 3.56 0.51 7.84
C ASN A 150 4.22 0.26 9.19
N THR A 151 4.72 1.33 9.84
CA THR A 151 5.25 1.25 11.20
C THR A 151 4.16 1.00 12.24
N ALA A 152 2.98 1.60 12.06
CA ALA A 152 1.75 1.24 12.75
C ALA A 152 0.82 0.52 11.76
N LEU A 153 0.23 -0.60 12.15
CA LEU A 153 -0.56 -1.43 11.23
C LEU A 153 -2.05 -1.06 11.21
N VAL A 154 -2.52 -0.29 12.18
CA VAL A 154 -3.91 0.18 12.32
C VAL A 154 -3.94 1.68 12.62
N PHE A 155 -5.05 2.31 12.29
CA PHE A 155 -5.37 3.70 12.56
C PHE A 155 -6.74 3.78 13.24
N SER A 156 -6.82 4.50 14.37
CA SER A 156 -8.04 4.74 15.15
C SER A 156 -8.53 6.18 14.99
N THR A 157 -7.82 7.15 15.60
CA THR A 157 -8.13 8.58 15.53
C THR A 157 -6.84 9.41 15.50
N LYS A 158 -6.93 10.67 15.06
CA LYS A 158 -5.78 11.59 14.99
C LYS A 158 -5.34 12.16 16.35
N GLU A 159 -6.11 11.92 17.41
CA GLU A 159 -5.82 12.50 18.74
C GLU A 159 -4.62 11.83 19.41
N GLU A 160 -4.19 10.66 18.94
CA GLU A 160 -3.08 9.87 19.51
C GLU A 160 -1.72 10.11 18.81
N SER A 161 -1.61 11.08 17.90
CA SER A 161 -0.39 11.34 17.11
C SER A 161 0.46 12.52 17.60
N LYS A 162 0.36 12.92 18.88
CA LYS A 162 1.16 14.00 19.47
C LYS A 162 2.21 13.49 20.45
#